data_AF-A0A4R6RSK9-F1
#
_entry.id   AF-A0A4R6RSK9-F1
#
_cell.length_a   1.000
_cell.length_b   1.000
_cell.length_c   1.000
_cell.angle_alpha   90.00
_cell.angle_beta   90.00
_cell.angle_gamma   90.00
#
_symmetry.space_group_name_H-M   'P 1'
#
loop_
_entity.id
_entity.type
_entity.pdbx_description
1 polymer ?
#
loop_
_entity_poly.entity_id
_entity_poly.type
_entity_poly.pdbx_seq_one_letter_code
_entity_poly.pdbx_strand_id
1 'polypeptide(L)'
;MSRSRRSSLRLKEHVKKLITNPDPDPDQEIETVRAIPIDGEEGGEYRVVFGVGAFTEPQIQMLETLSDRTLTIQDLLEDSLDARRPTLDPSWVLKHGIPGHLRPTKIQYVPVYSFLDRAGRVAPDGNFDYSGLDPIIQSLAEREIKVMDSIVNRFERVVSGVFGTPSELMAADLRLYSKLELLPLLAEESTSNLEEFRVILSSLVKDGHDELNGYNSSNLKRAVCQYERLALASKRSKHADEAVRP
;
A
#
# COMPACT_ATOMS: atom_id res chain seq x y z
N MET A 1 -49.54 -3.83 13.48
CA MET A 1 -48.19 -4.36 13.23
C MET A 1 -48.20 -5.89 13.13
N SER A 2 -48.38 -6.52 11.95
CA SER A 2 -48.14 -7.99 11.76
C SER A 2 -48.26 -8.50 10.30
N ARG A 3 -47.74 -7.79 9.28
CA ARG A 3 -47.73 -8.32 7.90
C ARG A 3 -46.33 -8.45 7.27
N SER A 4 -45.36 -7.64 7.72
CA SER A 4 -44.00 -7.60 7.17
C SER A 4 -43.12 -8.82 7.52
N ARG A 5 -43.38 -9.51 8.64
CA ARG A 5 -42.56 -10.67 9.05
C ARG A 5 -42.88 -11.99 8.33
N ARG A 6 -44.03 -12.10 7.65
CA ARG A 6 -44.42 -13.34 6.93
C ARG A 6 -43.88 -13.42 5.50
N SER A 7 -43.59 -12.30 4.85
CA SER A 7 -43.06 -12.27 3.48
C SER A 7 -41.57 -12.60 3.41
N SER A 8 -40.77 -12.20 4.40
CA SER A 8 -39.33 -12.48 4.44
C SER A 8 -39.00 -13.95 4.70
N LEU A 9 -39.84 -14.66 5.45
CA LEU A 9 -39.72 -16.11 5.67
C LEU A 9 -40.00 -16.90 4.38
N ARG A 10 -41.05 -16.51 3.64
CA ARG A 10 -41.39 -17.14 2.35
C ARG A 10 -40.32 -16.93 1.28
N LEU A 11 -39.70 -15.75 1.22
CA LEU A 11 -38.63 -15.46 0.26
C LEU A 11 -37.37 -16.27 0.58
N LYS A 12 -37.00 -16.38 1.87
CA LYS A 12 -35.86 -17.21 2.31
C LYS A 12 -36.07 -18.69 2.01
N GLU A 13 -37.27 -19.22 2.24
CA GLU A 13 -37.59 -20.62 1.90
C GLU A 13 -37.61 -20.88 0.39
N HIS A 14 -38.09 -19.91 -0.39
CA HIS A 14 -38.11 -20.00 -1.86
C HIS A 14 -36.70 -19.98 -2.47
N VAL A 15 -35.85 -19.04 -2.01
CA VAL A 15 -34.43 -18.97 -2.40
C VAL A 15 -33.67 -20.23 -1.95
N LYS A 16 -33.95 -20.73 -0.74
CA LYS A 16 -33.36 -21.98 -0.26
C LYS A 16 -33.75 -23.16 -1.14
N LYS A 17 -35.02 -23.27 -1.58
CA LYS A 17 -35.50 -24.32 -2.49
C LYS A 17 -34.83 -24.28 -3.86
N LEU A 18 -34.70 -23.09 -4.47
CA LEU A 18 -34.01 -22.89 -5.75
C LEU A 18 -32.53 -23.29 -5.72
N ILE A 19 -31.86 -23.10 -4.58
CA ILE A 19 -30.44 -23.44 -4.40
C ILE A 19 -30.23 -24.93 -4.07
N THR A 20 -31.15 -25.55 -3.31
CA THR A 20 -30.96 -26.92 -2.80
C THR A 20 -31.48 -28.02 -3.72
N ASN A 21 -32.51 -27.78 -4.54
CA ASN A 21 -32.97 -28.72 -5.56
C ASN A 21 -33.19 -27.95 -6.88
N PRO A 22 -32.16 -27.83 -7.74
CA PRO A 22 -32.38 -27.40 -9.12
C PRO A 22 -32.95 -28.60 -9.88
N ASP A 23 -34.23 -28.92 -9.67
CA ASP A 23 -34.90 -29.88 -10.53
C ASP A 23 -35.10 -29.19 -11.89
N PRO A 24 -34.58 -29.75 -12.99
CA PRO A 24 -34.81 -29.19 -14.31
C PRO A 24 -36.21 -29.64 -14.74
N ASP A 25 -37.23 -28.86 -14.39
CA ASP A 25 -38.56 -29.06 -14.94
C ASP A 25 -38.50 -28.62 -16.42
N PRO A 26 -38.60 -29.56 -17.40
CA PRO A 26 -38.35 -29.27 -18.81
C PRO A 26 -39.40 -28.35 -19.46
N ASP A 27 -40.50 -28.08 -18.75
CA ASP A 27 -41.60 -27.21 -19.21
C ASP A 27 -41.55 -25.78 -18.62
N GLN A 28 -40.51 -25.45 -17.84
CA GLN A 28 -40.35 -24.09 -17.31
C GLN A 28 -39.68 -23.18 -18.35
N GLU A 29 -40.44 -22.26 -18.97
CA GLU A 29 -39.87 -21.22 -19.84
C GLU A 29 -38.80 -20.44 -19.06
N ILE A 30 -37.56 -20.52 -19.54
CA ILE A 30 -36.42 -19.77 -18.98
C ILE A 30 -36.68 -18.29 -19.28
N GLU A 31 -37.11 -17.54 -18.27
CA GLU A 31 -37.34 -16.11 -18.40
C GLU A 31 -36.00 -15.42 -18.70
N THR A 32 -35.89 -14.83 -19.90
CA THR A 32 -34.64 -14.21 -20.38
C THR A 32 -34.23 -13.07 -19.46
N VAL A 33 -33.16 -13.27 -18.68
CA VAL A 33 -32.63 -12.27 -17.75
C VAL A 33 -32.04 -11.10 -18.55
N ARG A 34 -32.63 -9.92 -18.42
CA ARG A 34 -32.15 -8.68 -19.05
C ARG A 34 -31.18 -7.96 -18.10
N ALA A 35 -29.97 -7.67 -18.56
CA ALA A 35 -29.00 -6.90 -17.79
C ALA A 35 -29.39 -5.41 -17.81
N ILE A 36 -29.62 -4.83 -16.62
CA ILE A 36 -29.88 -3.39 -16.45
C ILE A 36 -28.61 -2.75 -15.85
N PRO A 37 -28.04 -1.71 -16.47
CA PRO A 37 -26.91 -0.97 -15.90
C PRO A 37 -27.31 -0.31 -14.58
N ILE A 38 -26.49 -0.50 -13.53
CA ILE A 38 -26.76 0.04 -12.18
C ILE A 38 -26.82 1.57 -12.18
N ASP A 39 -26.09 2.22 -13.08
CA ASP A 39 -26.02 3.68 -13.21
C ASP A 39 -27.10 4.26 -14.18
N GLY A 40 -28.02 3.42 -14.67
CA GLY A 40 -29.13 3.86 -15.53
C GLY A 40 -30.29 4.46 -14.72
N GLU A 41 -31.14 5.27 -15.38
CA GLU A 41 -32.31 5.92 -14.75
C GLU A 41 -33.26 4.92 -14.04
N GLU A 42 -33.31 3.67 -14.49
CA GLU A 42 -34.13 2.60 -13.92
C GLU A 42 -33.47 1.90 -12.71
N GLY A 43 -32.16 2.10 -12.46
CA GLY A 43 -31.40 1.37 -11.43
C GLY A 43 -31.77 1.70 -9.98
N GLY A 44 -32.38 2.87 -9.75
CA GLY A 44 -32.71 3.37 -8.40
C GLY A 44 -33.85 2.62 -7.69
N GLU A 45 -34.71 1.90 -8.42
CA GLU A 45 -35.86 1.19 -7.86
C GLU A 45 -35.57 -0.27 -7.47
N TYR A 46 -34.43 -0.82 -7.92
CA TYR A 46 -34.09 -2.23 -7.71
C TYR A 46 -33.19 -2.43 -6.49
N ARG A 47 -33.48 -3.44 -5.67
CA ARG A 47 -32.60 -3.88 -4.58
C ARG A 47 -31.69 -4.98 -5.11
N VAL A 48 -30.37 -4.76 -5.03
CA VAL A 48 -29.37 -5.77 -5.38
C VAL A 48 -29.43 -6.92 -4.37
N VAL A 49 -29.70 -8.13 -4.84
CA VAL A 49 -29.63 -9.36 -4.05
C VAL A 49 -28.44 -10.16 -4.56
N PHE A 50 -27.39 -10.29 -3.75
CA PHE A 50 -26.28 -11.18 -4.04
C PHE A 50 -26.70 -12.63 -3.74
N GLY A 51 -26.95 -13.40 -4.80
CA GLY A 51 -27.00 -14.87 -4.73
C GLY A 51 -25.59 -15.41 -4.94
N VAL A 52 -25.03 -16.11 -3.96
CA VAL A 52 -23.73 -16.78 -4.10
C VAL A 52 -24.00 -18.21 -4.54
N GLY A 53 -23.75 -18.51 -5.81
CA GLY A 53 -23.76 -19.88 -6.35
C GLY A 53 -22.51 -20.66 -5.92
N ALA A 54 -22.52 -21.97 -6.12
CA ALA A 54 -21.34 -22.80 -5.88
C ALA A 54 -20.25 -22.44 -6.90
N PHE A 55 -19.09 -21.98 -6.42
CA PHE A 55 -17.94 -21.74 -7.26
C PHE A 55 -17.21 -23.05 -7.56
N THR A 56 -16.81 -23.23 -8.81
CA THR A 56 -15.88 -24.32 -9.18
C THR A 56 -14.48 -23.99 -8.66
N GLU A 57 -13.64 -25.00 -8.38
CA GLU A 57 -12.27 -24.78 -7.91
C GLU A 57 -11.45 -23.78 -8.76
N PRO A 58 -11.54 -23.78 -10.11
CA PRO A 58 -10.89 -22.78 -10.95
C PRO A 58 -11.48 -21.36 -10.78
N GLN A 59 -12.78 -21.25 -10.52
CA GLN A 59 -13.43 -19.97 -10.23
C GLN A 59 -13.10 -19.50 -8.82
N ILE A 60 -12.91 -20.39 -7.85
CA ILE A 60 -12.39 -20.05 -6.52
C ILE A 60 -10.98 -19.53 -6.66
N GLN A 61 -10.11 -20.18 -7.43
CA GLN A 61 -8.76 -19.66 -7.70
C GLN A 61 -8.78 -18.31 -8.44
N MET A 62 -9.69 -18.14 -9.41
CA MET A 62 -9.88 -16.85 -10.10
C MET A 62 -10.47 -15.78 -9.16
N LEU A 63 -11.33 -16.16 -8.23
CA LEU A 63 -11.87 -15.30 -7.18
C LEU A 63 -10.89 -15.05 -6.05
N GLU A 64 -9.89 -15.90 -5.83
CA GLU A 64 -8.76 -15.68 -4.94
C GLU A 64 -7.75 -14.72 -5.58
N THR A 65 -7.61 -14.77 -6.91
CA THR A 65 -6.87 -13.73 -7.67
C THR A 65 -7.63 -12.40 -7.77
N LEU A 66 -8.97 -12.43 -7.70
CA LEU A 66 -9.83 -11.24 -7.64
C LEU A 66 -10.18 -10.82 -6.21
N SER A 67 -9.93 -11.69 -5.21
CA SER A 67 -10.22 -11.38 -3.81
C SER A 67 -9.17 -10.40 -3.38
N ASP A 68 -9.65 -9.17 -3.17
CA ASP A 68 -9.16 -8.17 -2.24
C ASP A 68 -8.21 -8.73 -1.17
N ARG A 69 -6.96 -9.02 -1.54
CA ARG A 69 -5.87 -8.73 -0.61
C ARG A 69 -5.94 -7.22 -0.48
N THR A 70 -6.68 -6.79 0.53
CA THR A 70 -6.81 -5.37 0.89
C THR A 70 -5.39 -4.89 1.05
N LEU A 71 -4.92 -4.10 0.10
CA LEU A 71 -3.57 -3.57 0.15
C LEU A 71 -3.43 -2.86 1.49
N THR A 72 -2.49 -3.32 2.31
CA THR A 72 -2.20 -2.69 3.60
C THR A 72 -0.95 -1.83 3.48
N ILE A 73 -0.80 -0.88 4.40
CA ILE A 73 0.43 -0.09 4.45
C ILE A 73 1.64 -0.97 4.75
N GLN A 74 1.44 -2.08 5.48
CA GLN A 74 2.48 -3.06 5.77
C GLN A 74 2.97 -3.73 4.49
N ASP A 75 2.07 -4.11 3.57
CA ASP A 75 2.46 -4.69 2.28
C ASP A 75 3.34 -3.73 1.48
N LEU A 76 3.01 -2.44 1.49
CA LEU A 76 3.84 -1.42 0.85
C LEU A 76 5.20 -1.26 1.51
N LEU A 77 5.28 -1.25 2.84
CA LEU A 77 6.55 -1.14 3.57
C LEU A 77 7.46 -2.35 3.29
N GLU A 78 6.90 -3.56 3.30
CA GLU A 78 7.65 -4.78 3.03
C GLU A 78 8.17 -4.83 1.58
N ASP A 79 7.33 -4.46 0.62
CA ASP A 79 7.68 -4.48 -0.81
C ASP A 79 8.69 -3.36 -1.15
N SER A 80 8.55 -2.17 -0.56
CA SER A 80 9.47 -1.04 -0.78
C SER A 80 10.89 -1.27 -0.24
N LEU A 81 11.03 -2.15 0.74
CA LEU A 81 12.30 -2.48 1.37
C LEU A 81 12.92 -3.77 0.82
N ASP A 82 12.29 -4.41 -0.17
CA ASP A 82 12.61 -5.78 -0.62
C ASP A 82 12.69 -6.76 0.58
N ALA A 83 11.83 -6.55 1.58
CA ALA A 83 11.75 -7.38 2.78
C ALA A 83 11.19 -8.77 2.42
N ARG A 84 10.38 -8.85 1.36
CA ARG A 84 9.88 -10.07 0.72
C ARG A 84 10.15 -9.98 -0.78
N ARG A 85 9.99 -11.10 -1.50
CA ARG A 85 10.03 -11.06 -2.98
C ARG A 85 8.97 -10.04 -3.45
N PRO A 86 9.30 -9.14 -4.38
CA PRO A 86 8.32 -8.17 -4.88
C PRO A 86 7.12 -8.92 -5.45
N THR A 87 5.94 -8.64 -4.91
CA THR A 87 4.69 -9.29 -5.36
C THR A 87 3.65 -8.29 -5.85
N LEU A 88 3.83 -7.00 -5.55
CA LEU A 88 2.87 -5.99 -5.91
C LEU A 88 3.16 -5.44 -7.31
N ASP A 89 2.14 -5.41 -8.18
CA ASP A 89 2.22 -4.70 -9.46
C ASP A 89 2.27 -3.18 -9.19
N PRO A 90 3.38 -2.49 -9.54
CA PRO A 90 3.53 -1.06 -9.31
C PRO A 90 2.45 -0.22 -9.97
N SER A 91 2.00 -0.60 -11.17
CA SER A 91 0.96 0.14 -11.90
C SER A 91 -0.40 0.02 -11.22
N TRP A 92 -0.75 -1.18 -10.76
CA TRP A 92 -1.99 -1.41 -10.00
C TRP A 92 -1.96 -0.71 -8.64
N VAL A 93 -0.85 -0.77 -7.91
CA VAL A 93 -0.68 -0.09 -6.61
C VAL A 93 -0.94 1.41 -6.74
N LEU A 94 -0.34 2.06 -7.73
CA LEU A 94 -0.46 3.50 -7.93
C LEU A 94 -1.86 3.92 -8.41
N LYS A 95 -2.49 3.14 -9.30
CA LYS A 95 -3.79 3.49 -9.90
C LYS A 95 -4.99 3.13 -9.02
N HIS A 96 -4.93 1.99 -8.33
CA HIS A 96 -6.07 1.40 -7.65
C HIS A 96 -5.79 1.12 -6.18
N GLY A 97 -4.61 0.57 -5.86
CA GLY A 97 -4.25 0.17 -4.51
C GLY A 97 -4.25 1.32 -3.50
N ILE A 98 -3.36 2.30 -3.69
CA ILE A 98 -3.20 3.43 -2.76
C ILE A 98 -4.48 4.27 -2.68
N PRO A 99 -5.08 4.73 -3.81
CA PRO A 99 -6.26 5.60 -3.74
C PRO A 99 -7.50 4.85 -3.25
N GLY A 100 -7.71 3.60 -3.68
CA GLY A 100 -8.93 2.83 -3.45
C GLY A 100 -8.96 2.04 -2.14
N HIS A 101 -7.85 1.39 -1.79
CA HIS A 101 -7.77 0.49 -0.63
C HIS A 101 -7.18 1.20 0.61
N LEU A 102 -6.06 1.89 0.46
CA LEU A 102 -5.42 2.59 1.60
C LEU A 102 -6.11 3.91 1.96
N ARG A 103 -6.62 4.63 0.95
CA ARG A 103 -7.29 5.93 1.09
C ARG A 103 -6.52 6.89 2.01
N PRO A 104 -5.24 7.13 1.75
CA PRO A 104 -4.43 7.94 2.63
C PRO A 104 -4.86 9.40 2.60
N THR A 105 -4.61 10.08 3.71
CA THR A 105 -4.64 11.55 3.76
C THR A 105 -3.31 12.11 3.25
N LYS A 106 -3.32 13.34 2.74
CA LYS A 106 -2.12 14.04 2.24
C LYS A 106 -1.02 14.24 3.31
N ILE A 107 -1.36 14.06 4.59
CA ILE A 107 -0.43 14.22 5.72
C ILE A 107 0.29 12.93 6.11
N GLN A 108 -0.12 11.79 5.56
CA GLN A 108 0.48 10.50 5.88
C GLN A 108 1.75 10.26 5.06
N TYR A 109 2.67 9.52 5.65
CA TYR A 109 3.83 8.98 4.93
C TYR A 109 3.45 7.61 4.36
N VAL A 110 3.44 7.53 3.03
CA VAL A 110 3.18 6.32 2.26
C VAL A 110 4.33 6.17 1.27
N PRO A 111 5.04 5.03 1.25
CA PRO A 111 6.11 4.81 0.29
C PRO A 111 5.50 4.67 -1.11
N VAL A 112 5.92 5.54 -2.02
CA VAL A 112 5.42 5.63 -3.40
C VAL A 112 6.56 5.66 -4.41
N TYR A 113 7.77 5.98 -3.97
CA TYR A 113 8.89 6.25 -4.87
C TYR A 113 9.37 4.98 -5.57
N SER A 114 9.47 3.85 -4.86
CA SER A 114 9.83 2.56 -5.48
C SER A 114 8.78 2.10 -6.50
N PHE A 115 7.51 2.41 -6.26
CA PHE A 115 6.43 2.05 -7.19
C PHE A 115 6.43 2.95 -8.43
N LEU A 116 6.70 4.25 -8.27
CA LEU A 116 6.88 5.17 -9.40
C LEU A 116 8.07 4.76 -10.27
N ASP A 117 9.21 4.40 -9.67
CA ASP A 117 10.40 3.92 -10.39
C ASP A 117 10.12 2.62 -11.15
N ARG A 118 9.57 1.61 -10.46
CA ARG A 118 9.28 0.30 -11.06
C ARG A 118 8.15 0.35 -12.10
N ALA A 119 7.25 1.34 -12.03
CA ALA A 119 6.25 1.60 -13.06
C ALA A 119 6.81 2.36 -14.29
N GLY A 120 8.10 2.71 -14.29
CA GLY A 120 8.72 3.48 -15.38
C GLY A 120 8.26 4.93 -15.44
N ARG A 121 7.80 5.49 -14.30
CA ARG A 121 7.24 6.85 -14.21
C ARG A 121 8.26 7.86 -13.70
N VAL A 122 9.55 7.54 -13.76
CA VAL A 122 10.64 8.44 -13.40
C VAL A 122 11.42 8.74 -14.67
N ALA A 123 11.35 9.99 -15.11
CA ALA A 123 12.11 10.45 -16.26
C ALA A 123 13.62 10.55 -15.91
N PRO A 124 14.52 10.54 -16.91
CA PRO A 124 15.97 10.63 -16.67
C PRO A 124 16.38 11.90 -15.91
N ASP A 125 15.68 13.01 -16.16
CA ASP A 125 15.86 14.29 -15.46
C ASP A 125 15.38 14.26 -13.99
N GLY A 126 14.63 13.21 -13.61
CA GLY A 126 14.13 12.99 -12.26
C GLY A 126 12.73 13.43 -12.02
N ASN A 127 12.06 13.96 -13.04
CA ASN A 127 10.66 14.32 -12.93
C ASN A 127 9.80 13.07 -12.93
N PHE A 128 8.75 13.10 -12.11
CA PHE A 128 7.79 12.01 -12.01
C PHE A 128 6.62 12.23 -12.98
N ASP A 129 6.21 11.20 -13.70
CA ASP A 129 5.02 11.20 -14.54
C ASP A 129 3.78 10.74 -13.76
N TYR A 130 2.97 11.71 -13.34
CA TYR A 130 1.70 11.49 -12.65
C TYR A 130 0.49 11.37 -13.59
N SER A 131 0.70 11.39 -14.92
CA SER A 131 -0.40 11.35 -15.89
C SER A 131 -1.25 10.09 -15.70
N GLY A 132 -2.56 10.30 -15.55
CA GLY A 132 -3.53 9.23 -15.34
C GLY A 132 -3.49 8.58 -13.94
N LEU A 133 -2.80 9.18 -12.97
CA LEU A 133 -2.85 8.79 -11.56
C LEU A 133 -3.77 9.73 -10.76
N ASP A 134 -4.26 9.24 -9.63
CA ASP A 134 -5.03 10.06 -8.70
C ASP A 134 -4.15 11.18 -8.10
N PRO A 135 -4.65 12.42 -7.94
CA PRO A 135 -3.89 13.54 -7.35
C PRO A 135 -3.31 13.27 -5.95
N ILE A 136 -3.85 12.28 -5.22
CA ILE A 136 -3.27 11.85 -3.95
C ILE A 136 -1.85 11.32 -4.13
N ILE A 137 -1.54 10.64 -5.24
CA ILE A 137 -0.21 10.08 -5.50
C ILE A 137 0.82 11.20 -5.62
N GLN A 138 0.51 12.24 -6.40
CA GLN A 138 1.37 13.42 -6.50
C GLN A 138 1.54 14.09 -5.12
N SER A 139 0.44 14.26 -4.37
CA SER A 139 0.49 14.86 -3.02
C SER A 139 1.37 14.06 -2.04
N LEU A 140 1.39 12.73 -2.15
CA LEU A 140 2.23 11.86 -1.32
C LEU A 140 3.68 11.89 -1.76
N ALA A 141 3.95 11.88 -3.07
CA ALA A 141 5.30 11.92 -3.61
C ALA A 141 5.98 13.26 -3.34
N GLU A 142 5.29 14.38 -3.58
CA GLU A 142 5.82 15.73 -3.36
C GLU A 142 5.83 16.15 -1.88
N ARG A 143 5.34 15.29 -0.98
CA ARG A 143 5.35 15.56 0.45
C ARG A 143 6.78 15.72 0.95
N GLU A 144 7.08 16.91 1.45
CA GLU A 144 8.34 17.17 2.11
C GLU A 144 8.45 16.36 3.41
N ILE A 145 9.54 15.61 3.53
CA ILE A 145 9.90 14.91 4.76
C ILE A 145 10.58 15.92 5.69
N LYS A 146 9.77 16.80 6.28
CA LYS A 146 10.27 17.82 7.22
C LYS A 146 10.67 17.16 8.54
N VAL A 147 11.90 17.45 8.95
CA VAL A 147 12.40 17.16 10.30
C VAL A 147 12.34 18.46 11.10
N MET A 148 11.77 18.40 12.30
CA MET A 148 11.65 19.59 13.15
C MET A 148 13.04 20.07 13.59
N ASP A 149 13.25 21.39 13.72
CA ASP A 149 14.52 21.97 14.19
C ASP A 149 14.99 21.39 15.53
N SER A 150 14.06 21.02 16.41
CA SER A 150 14.38 20.36 17.68
C SER A 150 15.02 18.98 17.52
N ILE A 151 14.66 18.25 16.46
CA ILE A 151 15.24 16.95 16.11
C ILE A 151 16.61 17.17 15.47
N VAL A 152 16.75 18.15 14.57
CA VAL A 152 18.06 18.52 13.97
C VAL A 152 19.04 18.91 15.07
N ASN A 153 18.64 19.80 15.98
CA ASN A 153 19.47 20.20 17.14
C ASN A 153 19.79 19.06 18.12
N ARG A 154 19.01 17.97 18.10
CA ARG A 154 19.33 16.75 18.86
C ARG A 154 20.32 15.90 18.09
N PHE A 155 20.13 15.75 16.79
CA PHE A 155 21.04 15.04 15.90
C PHE A 155 22.46 15.59 15.99
N GLU A 156 22.64 16.90 15.84
CA GLU A 156 23.94 17.57 15.94
C GLU A 156 24.65 17.34 17.27
N ARG A 157 23.89 17.20 18.36
CA ARG A 157 24.44 17.09 19.71
C ARG A 157 24.77 15.65 20.12
N VAL A 158 23.99 14.69 19.60
CA VAL A 158 23.97 13.32 20.13
C VAL A 158 24.48 12.31 19.09
N VAL A 159 24.33 12.61 17.80
CA VAL A 159 24.57 11.65 16.72
C VAL A 159 25.68 12.11 15.80
N SER A 160 25.65 13.35 15.33
CA SER A 160 26.64 13.89 14.40
C SER A 160 28.06 13.77 14.98
N GLY A 161 28.96 13.15 14.23
CA GLY A 161 30.34 12.87 14.65
C GLY A 161 30.51 11.82 15.76
N VAL A 162 29.41 11.25 16.29
CA VAL A 162 29.43 10.23 17.35
C VAL A 162 29.12 8.84 16.80
N PHE A 163 28.09 8.73 15.96
CA PHE A 163 27.71 7.48 15.29
C PHE A 163 27.98 7.62 13.79
N GLY A 164 28.74 6.69 13.22
CA GLY A 164 29.07 6.65 11.79
C GLY A 164 28.15 5.77 10.96
N THR A 165 27.38 4.89 11.60
CA THR A 165 26.52 3.91 10.91
C THR A 165 25.11 3.81 11.49
N PRO A 166 24.11 3.46 10.67
CA PRO A 166 22.77 3.11 11.12
C PRO A 166 22.75 2.09 12.28
N SER A 167 23.58 1.05 12.25
CA SER A 167 23.62 0.03 13.31
C SER A 167 24.15 0.58 14.63
N GLU A 168 25.16 1.45 14.59
CA GLU A 168 25.68 2.11 15.79
C GLU A 168 24.60 2.95 16.49
N LEU A 169 23.84 3.73 15.72
CA LEU A 169 22.71 4.50 16.25
C LEU A 169 21.62 3.58 16.83
N MET A 170 21.33 2.46 16.16
CA MET A 170 20.34 1.50 16.64
C MET A 170 20.79 0.75 17.90
N ALA A 171 22.09 0.59 18.12
CA ALA A 171 22.65 0.00 19.33
C ALA A 171 22.75 1.00 20.51
N ALA A 172 22.65 2.31 20.24
CA ALA A 172 22.76 3.35 21.27
C ALA A 172 21.68 3.21 22.36
N ASP A 173 21.97 3.69 23.58
CA ASP A 173 21.01 3.76 24.68
C ASP A 173 20.02 4.93 24.50
N LEU A 174 19.22 4.85 23.44
CA LEU A 174 18.17 5.79 23.08
C LEU A 174 16.85 5.04 22.91
N ARG A 175 15.74 5.73 23.21
CA ARG A 175 14.39 5.22 22.94
C ARG A 175 14.21 5.00 21.43
N LEU A 176 13.45 3.96 21.05
CA LEU A 176 13.21 3.60 19.65
C LEU A 176 12.64 4.77 18.82
N TYR A 177 11.66 5.52 19.35
CA TYR A 177 11.10 6.67 18.62
C TYR A 177 12.18 7.72 18.30
N SER A 178 13.11 7.97 19.23
CA SER A 178 14.23 8.89 19.02
C SER A 178 15.20 8.36 17.97
N LYS A 179 15.51 7.05 18.00
CA LYS A 179 16.35 6.42 16.97
C LYS A 179 15.72 6.58 15.59
N LEU A 180 14.43 6.28 15.44
CA LEU A 180 13.68 6.43 14.19
C LEU A 180 13.54 7.89 13.72
N GLU A 181 13.61 8.86 14.63
CA GLU A 181 13.63 10.29 14.28
C GLU A 181 14.96 10.73 13.69
N LEU A 182 16.07 10.18 14.19
CA LEU A 182 17.43 10.58 13.88
C LEU A 182 18.05 9.77 12.74
N LEU A 183 17.58 8.53 12.56
CA LEU A 183 18.06 7.62 11.53
C LEU A 183 17.96 8.18 10.09
N PRO A 184 16.87 8.88 9.70
CA PRO A 184 16.79 9.51 8.37
C PRO A 184 17.86 10.58 8.15
N LEU A 185 18.21 11.36 9.18
CA LEU A 185 19.26 12.38 9.11
C LEU A 185 20.64 11.76 8.95
N LEU A 186 20.91 10.67 9.69
CA LEU A 186 22.17 9.93 9.55
C LEU A 186 22.35 9.36 8.14
N ALA A 187 21.26 8.89 7.53
CA ALA A 187 21.28 8.37 6.16
C ALA A 187 21.49 9.46 5.10
N GLU A 188 21.08 10.71 5.38
CA GLU A 188 21.35 11.87 4.51
C GLU A 188 22.84 12.24 4.51
N GLU A 189 23.53 12.16 5.65
CA GLU A 189 24.96 12.48 5.75
C GLU A 189 25.85 11.45 5.04
N SER A 190 25.44 10.18 5.00
CA SER A 190 26.21 9.10 4.40
C SER A 190 25.35 8.17 3.56
N THR A 191 25.20 8.50 2.27
CA THR A 191 24.53 7.65 1.28
C THR A 191 25.25 6.31 1.03
N SER A 192 26.48 6.15 1.53
CA SER A 192 27.21 4.88 1.48
C SER A 192 26.59 3.78 2.36
N ASN A 193 25.80 4.16 3.37
CA ASN A 193 25.19 3.22 4.33
C ASN A 193 23.71 2.88 4.00
N LEU A 194 23.24 3.15 2.78
CA LEU A 194 21.84 2.92 2.42
C LEU A 194 21.40 1.46 2.50
N GLU A 195 22.29 0.51 2.21
CA GLU A 195 21.96 -0.92 2.32
C GLU A 195 21.78 -1.33 3.78
N GLU A 196 22.63 -0.85 4.67
CA GLU A 196 22.50 -1.08 6.11
C GLU A 196 21.21 -0.45 6.65
N PHE A 197 20.89 0.76 6.18
CA PHE A 197 19.63 1.42 6.50
C PHE A 197 18.42 0.60 6.05
N ARG A 198 18.44 0.05 4.82
CA ARG A 198 17.41 -0.85 4.29
C ARG A 198 17.23 -2.08 5.18
N VAL A 199 18.33 -2.73 5.58
CA VAL A 199 18.31 -3.94 6.41
C VAL A 199 17.67 -3.68 7.77
N ILE A 200 18.04 -2.57 8.43
CA ILE A 200 17.46 -2.17 9.72
C ILE A 200 15.96 -1.90 9.60
N LEU A 201 15.56 -1.09 8.60
CA LEU A 201 14.15 -0.81 8.35
C LEU A 201 13.37 -2.10 8.05
N SER A 202 13.96 -3.01 7.27
CA SER A 202 13.32 -4.29 6.93
C SER A 202 13.14 -5.17 8.16
N SER A 203 14.12 -5.23 9.07
CA SER A 203 13.97 -6.00 10.32
C SER A 203 12.89 -5.38 11.20
N LEU A 204 12.85 -4.05 11.35
CA LEU A 204 11.79 -3.38 12.11
C LEU A 204 10.40 -3.66 11.53
N VAL A 205 10.25 -3.64 10.20
CA VAL A 205 8.98 -3.94 9.53
C VAL A 205 8.55 -5.40 9.73
N LYS A 206 9.49 -6.36 9.79
CA LYS A 206 9.20 -7.79 9.97
C LYS A 206 8.97 -8.19 11.43
N ASP A 207 9.81 -7.67 12.31
CA ASP A 207 10.01 -8.18 13.67
C ASP A 207 9.41 -7.24 14.73
N GLY A 208 9.16 -5.97 14.38
CA GLY A 208 8.79 -4.90 15.31
C GLY A 208 7.31 -4.80 15.67
N HIS A 209 6.49 -5.83 15.44
CA HIS A 209 5.03 -5.73 15.57
C HIS A 209 4.54 -5.23 16.95
N ASP A 210 5.24 -5.54 18.04
CA ASP A 210 4.85 -5.13 19.40
C ASP A 210 5.32 -3.71 19.77
N GLU A 211 6.46 -3.27 19.24
CA GLU A 211 7.07 -1.97 19.58
C GLU A 211 6.66 -0.83 18.64
N LEU A 212 6.07 -1.14 17.48
CA LEU A 212 5.71 -0.16 16.45
C LEU A 212 4.35 0.53 16.67
N ASN A 213 3.88 0.67 17.91
CA ASN A 213 2.63 1.39 18.18
C ASN A 213 2.79 2.94 18.10
N GLY A 214 1.70 3.62 17.76
CA GLY A 214 1.61 5.09 17.79
C GLY A 214 2.72 5.82 17.02
N TYR A 215 3.55 6.56 17.75
CA TYR A 215 4.63 7.39 17.21
C TYR A 215 5.71 6.59 16.46
N ASN A 216 6.02 5.37 16.92
CA ASN A 216 7.01 4.52 16.27
C ASN A 216 6.57 4.11 14.86
N SER A 217 5.28 3.81 14.64
CA SER A 217 4.74 3.51 13.31
C SER A 217 4.91 4.68 12.34
N SER A 218 4.59 5.90 12.80
CA SER A 218 4.66 7.11 11.97
C SER A 218 6.10 7.46 11.62
N ASN A 219 7.02 7.36 12.59
CA ASN A 219 8.44 7.63 12.38
C ASN A 219 9.08 6.56 11.48
N LEU A 220 8.69 5.29 11.61
CA LEU A 220 9.13 4.24 10.71
C LEU A 220 8.68 4.50 9.27
N LYS A 221 7.40 4.80 9.03
CA LYS A 221 6.89 5.12 7.69
C LYS A 221 7.64 6.29 7.06
N ARG A 222 7.89 7.35 7.85
CA ARG A 222 8.70 8.49 7.41
C ARG A 222 10.12 8.07 7.03
N ALA A 223 10.76 7.24 7.85
CA ALA A 223 12.11 6.74 7.58
C ALA A 223 12.16 5.89 6.31
N VAL A 224 11.16 5.04 6.05
CA VAL A 224 11.05 4.28 4.80
C VAL A 224 10.89 5.21 3.59
N CYS A 225 10.00 6.20 3.65
CA CYS A 225 9.85 7.18 2.57
C CYS A 225 11.17 7.94 2.31
N GLN A 226 11.92 8.29 3.35
CA GLN A 226 13.22 8.95 3.19
C GLN A 226 14.25 8.00 2.55
N TYR A 227 14.29 6.75 3.01
CA TYR A 227 15.13 5.71 2.40
C TYR A 227 14.85 5.58 0.90
N GLU A 228 13.58 5.48 0.47
CA GLU A 228 13.25 5.35 -0.96
C GLU A 228 13.77 6.55 -1.78
N ARG A 229 13.64 7.78 -1.25
CA ARG A 229 14.14 8.99 -1.90
C ARG A 229 15.65 8.95 -2.09
N LEU A 230 16.38 8.58 -1.03
CA LEU A 230 17.84 8.49 -1.08
C LEU A 230 18.31 7.35 -1.99
N ALA A 231 17.64 6.20 -1.95
CA ALA A 231 17.93 5.05 -2.81
C ALA A 231 17.74 5.40 -4.29
N LEU A 232 16.63 6.06 -4.63
CA LEU A 232 16.36 6.52 -6.00
C LEU A 232 17.40 7.56 -6.45
N ALA A 233 17.76 8.52 -5.60
CA ALA A 233 18.80 9.50 -5.90
C ALA A 233 20.17 8.84 -6.13
N SER A 234 20.55 7.87 -5.28
CA SER A 234 21.81 7.11 -5.41
C SER A 234 21.86 6.25 -6.68
N LYS A 235 20.76 5.60 -7.05
CA LYS A 235 20.66 4.85 -8.31
C LYS A 235 20.88 5.75 -9.52
N ARG A 236 20.34 6.98 -9.48
CA ARG A 236 20.46 7.96 -10.56
C ARG A 236 21.87 8.54 -10.69
N SER A 237 22.56 8.81 -9.59
CA SER A 237 23.95 9.29 -9.66
C SER A 237 24.87 8.25 -10.31
N LYS A 238 24.70 6.96 -9.99
CA LYS A 238 25.47 5.87 -10.62
C LYS A 238 25.25 5.79 -12.13
N HIS A 239 24.00 5.92 -12.59
CA HIS A 239 23.71 5.91 -14.04
C HIS A 239 24.25 7.14 -14.77
N ALA A 240 24.29 8.31 -14.12
CA ALA A 240 24.91 9.50 -14.70
C ALA A 240 26.44 9.31 -14.86
N ASP A 241 27.10 8.70 -13.87
CA ASP A 241 28.55 8.43 -13.92
C ASP A 241 28.93 7.36 -14.97
N GLU A 242 28.06 6.37 -15.19
CA GLU A 242 28.26 5.34 -16.23
C GLU A 242 28.05 5.87 -17.65
N ALA A 243 27.08 6.77 -17.85
CA ALA A 243 26.82 7.40 -19.16
C ALA A 243 27.95 8.36 -19.62
N VAL A 244 28.83 8.78 -18.71
CA VAL A 244 29.95 9.69 -18.97
C VAL A 244 31.27 8.93 -19.24
N ARG A 245 31.31 7.60 -19.04
CA ARG A 245 32.51 6.80 -19.37
C ARG A 245 32.51 6.44 -20.88
N PRO A 246 33.53 6.88 -21.65
CA PRO A 246 33.62 6.68 -23.10
C PRO A 246 33.86 5.23 -23.51
#